data_AF-A0A497ELA6-F1
#
_entry.id   AF-A0A497ELA6-F1
#
_cell.length_a   1.000
_cell.length_b   1.000
_cell.length_c   1.000
_cell.angle_alpha   90.00
_cell.angle_beta   90.00
_cell.angle_gamma   90.00
#
_symmetry.space_group_name_H-M   'P 1'
#
loop_
_entity.id
_entity.type
_entity.pdbx_description
1 polymer ?
#
loop_
_entity_poly.entity_id
_entity_poly.type
_entity_poly.pdbx_seq_one_letter_code
_entity_poly.pdbx_strand_id
1 'polypeptide(L)'
;MDSGRFEDAVELAERFGLEELLREAGKLACWYYKSCGDYEYATYMAKRAKLTELVKEIGEQAYERYMSFGNYSKAREIARIANLGKEKMMLAEALDEGIGKYAGRFELSDGREIWMIWKKEKQSSIVTQSYAGNQ
;
A
#
# COMPACT_ATOMS: atom_id res chain seq x y z
N MET A 1 9.42 1.55 24.25
CA MET A 1 8.68 2.83 24.18
C MET A 1 7.22 2.49 23.98
N ASP A 2 6.32 3.20 24.63
CA ASP A 2 4.89 2.89 24.69
C ASP A 2 4.15 3.68 23.60
N SER A 3 3.52 2.99 22.66
CA SER A 3 2.92 3.57 21.44
C SER A 3 1.78 4.55 21.73
N GLY A 4 1.08 4.36 22.86
CA GLY A 4 -0.01 5.25 23.29
C GLY A 4 0.43 6.70 23.48
N ARG A 5 1.69 6.93 23.90
CA ARG A 5 2.17 8.29 24.20
C ARG A 5 2.29 9.18 22.96
N PHE A 6 2.51 8.60 21.77
CA PHE A 6 2.62 9.36 20.53
C PHE A 6 1.26 9.73 19.95
N GLU A 7 0.30 8.80 20.03
CA GLU A 7 -1.08 9.07 19.61
C GLU A 7 -1.73 10.13 20.50
N ASP A 8 -1.57 10.00 21.83
CA ASP A 8 -2.07 10.99 22.79
C ASP A 8 -1.51 12.39 22.51
N ALA A 9 -0.22 12.49 22.18
CA ALA A 9 0.42 13.77 21.87
C ALA A 9 -0.15 14.41 20.60
N VAL A 10 -0.39 13.60 19.55
CA VAL A 10 -1.04 14.05 18.31
C VAL A 10 -2.49 14.49 18.59
N GLU A 11 -3.24 13.70 19.35
CA GLU A 11 -4.64 14.00 19.68
C GLU A 11 -4.78 15.28 20.51
N LEU A 12 -3.95 15.46 21.54
CA LEU A 12 -3.96 16.66 22.36
C LEU A 12 -3.57 17.90 21.53
N ALA A 13 -2.52 17.80 20.72
CA ALA A 13 -2.10 18.92 19.88
C ALA A 13 -3.18 19.31 18.86
N GLU A 14 -3.86 18.33 18.27
CA GLU A 14 -4.99 18.54 17.37
C GLU A 14 -6.17 19.19 18.10
N ARG A 15 -6.57 18.65 19.26
CA ARG A 15 -7.68 19.15 20.07
C ARG A 15 -7.51 20.60 20.51
N PHE A 16 -6.28 21.01 20.82
CA PHE A 16 -5.98 22.38 21.27
C PHE A 16 -5.50 23.29 20.13
N GLY A 17 -5.49 22.84 18.87
CA GLY A 17 -5.08 23.65 17.72
C GLY A 17 -3.60 24.04 17.73
N LEU A 18 -2.75 23.24 18.37
CA LEU A 18 -1.31 23.48 18.50
C LEU A 18 -0.57 22.97 17.26
N GLU A 19 -0.64 23.71 16.16
CA GLU A 19 -0.17 23.24 14.84
C GLU A 19 1.30 22.80 14.79
N GLU A 20 2.19 23.54 15.44
CA GLU A 20 3.62 23.21 15.49
C GLU A 20 3.86 21.91 16.26
N LEU A 21 3.24 21.79 17.44
CA LEU A 21 3.33 20.58 18.27
C LEU A 21 2.70 19.38 17.56
N LEU A 22 1.59 19.57 16.86
CA LEU A 22 0.93 18.53 16.08
C LEU A 22 1.88 17.97 14.99
N ARG A 23 2.61 18.85 14.31
CA ARG A 23 3.59 18.46 13.30
C ARG A 23 4.77 17.71 13.90
N GLU A 24 5.30 18.16 15.04
CA GLU A 24 6.42 17.49 15.71
C GLU A 24 6.02 16.12 16.28
N ALA A 25 4.91 16.06 17.01
CA ALA A 25 4.34 14.82 17.52
C ALA A 25 4.05 13.84 16.38
N GLY A 26 3.49 14.33 15.27
CA GLY A 26 3.25 13.56 14.06
C GLY A 26 4.53 12.95 13.48
N LYS A 27 5.60 13.74 13.33
CA LYS A 27 6.90 13.23 12.82
C LYS A 27 7.47 12.14 13.72
N LEU A 28 7.41 12.32 15.04
CA LEU A 28 7.88 11.34 16.02
C LEU A 28 7.04 10.06 15.97
N ALA A 29 5.71 10.18 15.91
CA ALA A 29 4.81 9.05 15.75
C ALA A 29 5.13 8.26 14.47
N CYS A 30 5.28 8.97 13.34
CA CYS A 30 5.64 8.35 12.06
C CYS A 30 6.95 7.57 12.15
N TRP A 31 7.99 8.17 12.75
CA TRP A 31 9.28 7.51 12.94
C TRP A 31 9.14 6.24 13.78
N TYR A 32 8.41 6.32 14.89
CA TYR A 32 8.17 5.20 15.80
C TYR A 32 7.45 4.05 15.07
N TYR A 33 6.29 4.31 14.47
CA TYR A 33 5.49 3.26 13.81
C TYR A 33 6.23 2.66 12.60
N LYS A 34 6.96 3.48 11.85
CA LYS A 34 7.84 2.98 10.78
C LYS A 34 8.94 2.06 11.33
N SER A 35 9.53 2.38 12.48
CA SER A 35 10.55 1.53 13.12
C SER A 35 9.99 0.19 13.60
N CYS A 36 8.70 0.15 13.97
CA CYS A 36 7.98 -1.08 14.32
C CYS A 36 7.46 -1.85 13.08
N GLY A 37 7.62 -1.31 11.87
CA GLY A 37 7.07 -1.91 10.65
C GLY A 37 5.57 -1.68 10.45
N ASP A 38 4.93 -0.84 11.27
CA ASP A 38 3.53 -0.45 11.11
C ASP A 38 3.42 0.78 10.21
N TYR A 39 3.59 0.52 8.91
CA TYR A 39 3.56 1.57 7.91
C TYR A 39 2.16 2.19 7.73
N GLU A 40 1.11 1.42 7.96
CA GLU A 40 -0.27 1.88 7.84
C GLU A 40 -0.55 2.97 8.87
N TYR A 41 -0.19 2.68 10.11
CA TYR A 41 -0.38 3.62 11.20
C TYR A 41 0.58 4.80 11.11
N ALA A 42 1.80 4.61 10.60
CA ALA A 42 2.71 5.71 10.26
C ALA A 42 2.12 6.66 9.21
N THR A 43 1.53 6.13 8.12
CA THR A 43 0.85 6.94 7.09
C THR A 43 -0.34 7.70 7.68
N TYR A 44 -1.12 7.05 8.55
CA TYR A 44 -2.25 7.67 9.23
C TYR A 44 -1.81 8.83 10.14
N MET A 45 -0.76 8.66 10.93
CA MET A 45 -0.22 9.71 11.79
C MET A 45 0.32 10.90 11.00
N ALA A 46 1.02 10.65 9.88
CA ALA A 46 1.46 11.72 8.99
C ALA A 46 0.27 12.53 8.45
N LYS A 47 -0.85 11.84 8.15
CA LYS A 47 -2.07 12.46 7.63
C LYS A 47 -2.76 13.32 8.68
N ARG A 48 -2.93 12.81 9.90
CA ARG A 48 -3.47 13.58 11.05
C ARG A 48 -2.64 14.83 11.31
N ALA A 49 -1.31 14.68 11.26
CA ALA A 49 -0.38 15.78 11.46
C ALA A 49 -0.27 16.77 10.27
N LYS A 50 -1.08 16.60 9.21
CA LYS A 50 -1.09 17.44 8.01
C LYS A 50 0.30 17.53 7.34
N LEU A 51 1.05 16.42 7.34
CA LEU A 51 2.39 16.30 6.75
C LEU A 51 2.31 15.70 5.34
N THR A 52 1.72 16.44 4.40
CA THR A 52 1.36 15.93 3.05
C THR A 52 2.50 15.22 2.32
N GLU A 53 3.70 15.78 2.31
CA GLU A 53 4.86 15.16 1.65
C GLU A 53 5.26 13.84 2.32
N LEU A 54 5.23 13.81 3.65
CA LEU A 54 5.58 12.63 4.43
C LEU A 54 4.52 11.52 4.28
N VAL A 55 3.24 11.89 4.19
CA VAL A 55 2.14 10.96 3.89
C VAL A 55 2.41 10.24 2.57
N LYS A 56 2.79 11.00 1.53
CA LYS A 56 3.07 10.43 0.22
C LYS A 56 4.30 9.54 0.26
N GLU A 57 5.39 9.99 0.89
CA GLU A 57 6.63 9.23 1.00
C GLU A 57 6.44 7.88 1.73
N ILE A 58 5.82 7.90 2.91
CA ILE A 58 5.55 6.68 3.69
C ILE A 58 4.53 5.82 2.97
N GLY A 59 3.49 6.43 2.39
CA GLY A 59 2.46 5.73 1.64
C GLY A 59 3.02 4.96 0.44
N GLU A 60 3.93 5.56 -0.32
CA GLU A 60 4.62 4.90 -1.43
C GLU A 60 5.42 3.68 -0.97
N GLN A 61 6.21 3.82 0.10
CA GLN A 61 6.97 2.72 0.69
C GLN A 61 6.06 1.59 1.19
N ALA A 62 4.97 1.96 1.87
CA ALA A 62 4.00 1.04 2.42
C ALA A 62 3.24 0.28 1.32
N TYR A 63 2.82 0.99 0.28
CA TYR A 63 2.14 0.42 -0.88
C TYR A 63 3.01 -0.64 -1.53
N GLU A 64 4.25 -0.31 -1.89
CA GLU A 64 5.18 -1.23 -2.56
C GLU A 64 5.44 -2.47 -1.70
N ARG A 65 5.60 -2.28 -0.38
CA ARG A 65 5.80 -3.38 0.57
C ARG A 65 4.60 -4.32 0.60
N TYR A 66 3.39 -3.80 0.74
CA TYR A 66 2.18 -4.62 0.78
C TYR A 66 1.90 -5.32 -0.54
N MET A 67 2.13 -4.65 -1.67
CA MET A 67 2.06 -5.25 -3.01
C MET A 67 3.03 -6.44 -3.14
N SER A 68 4.28 -6.26 -2.70
CA SER A 68 5.32 -7.31 -2.75
C SER A 68 5.01 -8.51 -1.86
N PHE A 69 4.33 -8.29 -0.72
CA PHE A 69 3.88 -9.38 0.16
C PHE A 69 2.56 -10.02 -0.29
N GLY A 70 1.95 -9.53 -1.36
CA GLY A 70 0.66 -10.02 -1.84
C GLY A 70 -0.53 -9.59 -0.97
N ASN A 71 -0.35 -8.60 -0.08
CA ASN A 71 -1.43 -8.04 0.73
C ASN A 71 -2.08 -6.88 -0.01
N TYR A 72 -2.79 -7.20 -1.09
CA TYR A 72 -3.31 -6.22 -2.04
C TYR A 72 -4.42 -5.35 -1.43
N SER A 73 -5.28 -5.92 -0.60
CA SER A 73 -6.28 -5.16 0.16
C SER A 73 -5.67 -4.03 1.00
N LYS A 74 -4.58 -4.30 1.75
CA LYS A 74 -3.85 -3.25 2.49
C LYS A 74 -3.15 -2.26 1.58
N ALA A 75 -2.56 -2.70 0.47
CA ALA A 75 -1.96 -1.79 -0.51
C ALA A 75 -2.99 -0.79 -1.06
N ARG A 76 -4.21 -1.26 -1.38
CA ARG A 76 -5.33 -0.41 -1.82
C ARG A 76 -5.71 0.63 -0.77
N GLU A 77 -5.79 0.22 0.50
CA GLU A 77 -6.08 1.14 1.61
C GLU A 77 -5.00 2.22 1.75
N ILE A 78 -3.72 1.84 1.70
CA ILE A 78 -2.62 2.80 1.73
C ILE A 78 -2.71 3.80 0.58
N ALA A 79 -2.93 3.32 -0.64
CA ALA A 79 -3.07 4.19 -1.81
C ALA A 79 -4.21 5.21 -1.64
N ARG A 80 -5.30 4.82 -1.00
CA ARG A 80 -6.42 5.71 -0.64
C ARG A 80 -6.04 6.70 0.46
N ILE A 81 -5.43 6.25 1.56
CA ILE A 81 -5.08 7.11 2.69
C ILE A 81 -4.08 8.18 2.25
N ALA A 82 -3.04 7.77 1.50
CA ALA A 82 -1.96 8.62 1.03
C ALA A 82 -2.23 9.32 -0.30
N ASN A 83 -3.40 9.09 -0.91
CA ASN A 83 -3.80 9.68 -2.19
C ASN A 83 -2.76 9.47 -3.31
N LEU A 84 -2.29 8.23 -3.48
CA LEU A 84 -1.22 7.87 -4.42
C LEU A 84 -1.67 7.75 -5.88
N GLY A 85 -2.95 8.03 -6.16
CA GLY A 85 -3.55 7.92 -7.50
C GLY A 85 -4.49 6.73 -7.64
N LYS A 86 -5.41 6.84 -8.60
CA LYS A 86 -6.44 5.83 -8.86
C LYS A 86 -5.87 4.55 -9.44
N GLU A 87 -4.80 4.67 -10.22
CA GLU A 87 -4.12 3.59 -10.90
C GLU A 87 -3.57 2.57 -9.90
N LYS A 88 -2.94 3.04 -8.81
CA LYS A 88 -2.43 2.20 -7.72
C LYS A 88 -3.58 1.50 -6.96
N MET A 89 -4.67 2.21 -6.70
CA MET A 89 -5.84 1.58 -6.06
C MET A 89 -6.45 0.47 -6.94
N MET A 90 -6.64 0.75 -8.23
CA MET A 90 -7.20 -0.19 -9.21
C MET A 90 -6.29 -1.40 -9.43
N LEU A 91 -4.97 -1.18 -9.49
CA LEU A 91 -4.01 -2.27 -9.63
C LEU A 91 -4.07 -3.21 -8.41
N ALA A 92 -4.04 -2.65 -7.20
CA ALA A 92 -4.16 -3.44 -5.99
C ALA A 92 -5.50 -4.20 -5.93
N GLU A 93 -6.61 -3.55 -6.26
CA GLU A 93 -7.93 -4.20 -6.35
C GLU A 93 -7.94 -5.39 -7.31
N ALA A 94 -7.45 -5.20 -8.53
CA ALA A 94 -7.47 -6.26 -9.52
C ALA A 94 -6.59 -7.47 -9.10
N LEU A 95 -5.46 -7.21 -8.45
CA LEU A 95 -4.62 -8.30 -7.92
C LEU A 95 -5.27 -9.02 -6.72
N ASP A 96 -6.04 -8.31 -5.89
CA ASP A 96 -6.85 -8.89 -4.81
C ASP A 96 -7.95 -9.81 -5.37
N GLU A 97 -8.51 -9.46 -6.53
CA GLU A 97 -9.45 -10.29 -7.31
C GLU A 97 -8.77 -11.49 -8.01
N GLY A 98 -7.45 -11.61 -7.92
CA GLY A 98 -6.70 -12.77 -8.38
C GLY A 98 -6.28 -12.75 -9.85
N ILE A 99 -6.22 -11.59 -10.51
CA ILE A 99 -5.75 -11.50 -11.91
C ILE A 99 -4.28 -11.91 -12.10
N GLY A 100 -3.50 -11.95 -11.01
CA GLY A 100 -2.09 -12.27 -11.04
C GLY A 100 -1.40 -12.03 -9.69
N LYS A 101 -0.08 -12.03 -9.73
CA LYS A 101 0.79 -11.67 -8.60
C LYS A 101 1.71 -10.53 -8.97
N TYR A 102 1.78 -9.54 -8.11
CA TYR A 102 2.75 -8.46 -8.23
C TYR A 102 4.19 -9.00 -8.21
N ALA A 103 5.01 -8.49 -9.13
CA ALA A 103 6.38 -8.95 -9.34
C ALA A 103 7.43 -7.84 -9.11
N GLY A 104 6.98 -6.60 -8.84
CA GLY A 104 7.84 -5.45 -8.61
C GLY A 104 7.59 -4.31 -9.59
N ARG A 105 8.19 -3.16 -9.27
CA ARG A 105 8.20 -1.94 -10.06
C ARG A 105 9.59 -1.70 -10.66
N PHE A 106 9.61 -1.23 -11.91
CA PHE A 106 10.84 -0.83 -12.60
C PHE A 106 10.68 0.58 -13.14
N GLU A 107 11.75 1.37 -13.04
CA GLU A 107 11.86 2.67 -13.69
C GLU A 107 12.67 2.49 -14.98
N LEU A 108 12.13 3.00 -16.09
CA LEU A 108 12.82 3.04 -17.37
C LEU A 108 13.81 4.20 -17.42
N SER A 109 14.74 4.17 -18.37
CA SER A 109 15.72 5.24 -18.57
C SER A 109 15.11 6.61 -18.89
N ASP A 110 13.84 6.65 -19.30
CA ASP A 110 13.09 7.88 -19.58
C ASP A 110 12.20 8.33 -18.40
N GLY A 111 12.34 7.69 -17.22
CA GLY A 111 11.61 8.02 -16.01
C GLY A 111 10.19 7.45 -15.93
N ARG A 112 9.75 6.67 -16.93
CA ARG A 112 8.46 5.97 -16.85
C ARG A 112 8.55 4.80 -15.89
N GLU A 113 7.52 4.63 -15.06
CA GLU A 113 7.37 3.47 -14.18
C GLU A 113 6.54 2.37 -14.85
N ILE A 114 7.01 1.12 -14.75
CA ILE A 114 6.27 -0.08 -15.17
C ILE A 114 6.07 -1.01 -13.97
N TRP A 115 4.87 -1.54 -13.84
CA TRP A 115 4.54 -2.60 -12.88
C TRP A 115 4.54 -3.96 -13.56
N MET A 116 5.28 -4.90 -13.01
CA MET A 116 5.34 -6.27 -13.53
C MET A 116 4.36 -7.16 -12.76
N ILE A 117 3.58 -7.95 -13.49
CA ILE A 117 2.54 -8.83 -12.93
C ILE A 117 2.70 -10.22 -13.55
N TRP A 118 2.86 -11.24 -12.71
CA TRP A 118 2.79 -12.63 -13.12
C TRP A 118 1.33 -13.06 -13.24
N LYS A 119 0.89 -13.43 -14.44
CA LYS A 119 -0.44 -14.02 -14.63
C LYS A 119 -0.38 -15.52 -14.40
N LYS A 120 -1.38 -16.06 -13.71
CA LYS A 120 -1.56 -17.51 -13.62
C LYS A 120 -2.30 -17.97 -14.86
N GLU A 121 -1.65 -18.72 -15.75
CA GLU A 121 -2.37 -19.35 -16.86
C GLU A 121 -3.40 -20.34 -16.32
N LYS A 122 -4.64 -20.22 -16.79
CA LYS A 122 -5.65 -21.26 -16.59
C LYS A 122 -5.20 -22.46 -17.42
N GLN A 123 -4.86 -23.58 -16.79
CA GLN A 123 -4.70 -24.84 -17.52
C GLN A 123 -6.05 -25.17 -18.17
N SER A 124 -6.12 -25.03 -19.49
CA SER A 124 -7.25 -25.52 -20.27
C SER A 124 -7.20 -27.04 -20.24
N SER A 125 -8.11 -27.68 -19.51
CA SER A 125 -8.33 -29.12 -19.61
C SER A 125 -8.80 -29.44 -21.02
N ILE A 126 -7.90 -29.94 -21.86
CA ILE A 126 -8.24 -30.51 -23.17
C ILE A 126 -9.04 -31.78 -22.89
N VAL A 127 -10.37 -31.71 -23.03
CA VAL A 127 -11.22 -32.90 -23.10
C VAL A 127 -11.10 -33.42 -24.53
N THR A 128 -10.19 -34.36 -24.74
CA THR A 128 -10.15 -35.11 -26.01
C THR A 128 -11.33 -36.08 -26.02
N GLN A 129 -12.48 -35.68 -26.57
CA GLN A 129 -13.50 -36.63 -27.00
C GLN A 129 -12.95 -37.38 -28.21
N SER A 130 -12.40 -38.58 -27.98
CA SER A 130 -12.18 -39.55 -29.05
C SER A 130 -13.52 -40.18 -29.40
N TYR A 131 -14.07 -39.84 -30.56
CA TYR A 131 -15.11 -40.65 -31.17
C TYR A 131 -14.44 -41.91 -31.74
N ALA A 132 -14.47 -43.00 -30.96
CA ALA A 132 -14.33 -44.33 -31.51
C ALA A 132 -15.63 -44.68 -32.23
N GLY A 133 -15.68 -44.42 -33.53
CA GLY A 133 -16.70 -45.01 -34.40
C GLY A 133 -16.37 -46.50 -34.55
N ASN A 134 -17.22 -47.35 -33.98
CA ASN A 134 -17.17 -48.80 -34.15
C ASN A 134 -17.46 -49.22 -35.60
N GLN A 135 -16.67 -50.19 -36.04
CA GLN A 135 -16.84 -51.23 -37.09
C GLN A 135 -17.86 -51.02 -38.21
#